data_AF-A0A1B6DYG0-F1
#
_entry.id   AF-A0A1B6DYG0-F1
#
_cell.length_a   1.000
_cell.length_b   1.000
_cell.length_c   1.000
_cell.angle_alpha   90.00
_cell.angle_beta   90.00
_cell.angle_gamma   90.00
#
_symmetry.space_group_name_H-M   'P 1'
#
loop_
_entity.id
_entity.type
_entity.pdbx_description
1 polymer ?
#
loop_
_entity_poly.entity_id
_entity_poly.type
_entity_poly.pdbx_seq_one_letter_code
_entity_poly.pdbx_strand_id
1 'polypeptide(L)'
;MSEIENNHIRRRTKSVTRAEDIKKIAARLRRSQPDRPCHKPRDSLFSWSSDFNDYSGFFNWGFLLLFMGGVRLLLENLLKYGILVDPEQWLVVLTGRQEGGPEHPSIILICYTIVPVVICLLIEKALAKEAMPARTGLIAHVLNLTVLVLIPIVIIHIYSSGFSLVGATSVCFLYCILFLKLWSYVQVNLWCRKEISIISSKIHLRRQSLSTSKISSMVKHEEIQEEEELHLVQYPNNLSLKDLYYFILAPTLCYELNFPRTERVRKRFLLKRLFEVLILVQVMMSLFQQWIIPSVKNSLIPFSGIFIGFLELKL
;
A
#
# COMPACT_ATOMS: atom_id res chain seq x y z
N MET A 1 50.17 -18.20 3.14
CA MET A 1 48.69 -18.29 3.21
C MET A 1 48.02 -18.08 1.83
N SER A 2 48.58 -17.27 0.92
CA SER A 2 47.99 -16.90 -0.37
C SER A 2 48.05 -17.94 -1.51
N GLU A 3 48.99 -18.89 -1.47
CA GLU A 3 49.09 -19.92 -2.53
C GLU A 3 48.07 -21.06 -2.38
N ILE A 4 47.73 -21.41 -1.14
CA ILE A 4 46.74 -22.48 -0.86
C ILE A 4 45.35 -22.02 -1.32
N GLU A 5 45.01 -20.76 -1.08
CA GLU A 5 43.75 -20.15 -1.50
C GLU A 5 43.65 -20.06 -3.05
N ASN A 6 44.72 -19.66 -3.72
CA ASN A 6 44.80 -19.64 -5.19
C ASN A 6 44.67 -21.04 -5.84
N ASN A 7 45.15 -22.09 -5.16
CA ASN A 7 45.05 -23.46 -5.68
C ASN A 7 43.63 -24.03 -5.55
N HIS A 8 42.91 -23.64 -4.50
CA HIS A 8 41.48 -23.96 -4.34
C HIS A 8 40.61 -23.26 -5.40
N ILE A 9 40.91 -22.00 -5.74
CA ILE A 9 40.21 -21.25 -6.79
C ILE A 9 40.43 -21.88 -8.18
N ARG A 10 41.66 -22.32 -8.49
CA ARG A 10 42.01 -22.97 -9.78
C ARG A 10 41.45 -24.38 -9.96
N ARG A 11 41.15 -25.11 -8.88
CA ARG A 11 40.53 -26.46 -8.97
C ARG A 11 39.08 -26.42 -9.41
N ARG A 12 38.30 -25.42 -8.97
CA ARG A 12 36.87 -25.27 -9.35
C ARG A 12 36.68 -24.94 -10.84
N THR A 13 37.60 -24.18 -11.44
CA THR A 13 37.50 -23.81 -12.86
C THR A 13 37.84 -24.97 -13.80
N LYS A 14 38.81 -25.84 -13.44
CA LYS A 14 39.13 -27.06 -14.21
C LYS A 14 38.01 -28.10 -14.25
N SER A 15 37.18 -28.18 -13.20
CA SER A 15 36.04 -29.13 -13.19
C SER A 15 34.90 -28.71 -14.11
N VAL A 16 34.68 -27.40 -14.28
CA VAL A 16 33.63 -26.87 -15.17
C VAL A 16 34.03 -27.02 -16.64
N THR A 17 35.29 -26.70 -17.00
CA THR A 17 35.80 -26.87 -18.36
C THR A 17 35.82 -28.33 -18.80
N ARG A 18 36.26 -29.25 -17.91
CA ARG A 18 36.22 -30.69 -18.18
C ARG A 18 34.78 -31.21 -18.36
N ALA A 19 33.82 -30.72 -17.58
CA ALA A 19 32.42 -31.10 -17.72
C ALA A 19 31.82 -30.60 -19.05
N GLU A 20 32.19 -29.41 -19.49
CA GLU A 20 31.79 -28.86 -20.80
C GLU A 20 32.42 -29.63 -21.96
N ASP A 21 33.69 -30.01 -21.87
CA ASP A 21 34.37 -30.79 -22.90
C ASP A 21 33.78 -32.19 -23.04
N ILE A 22 33.43 -32.84 -21.92
CA ILE A 22 32.70 -34.12 -21.92
C ILE A 22 31.33 -33.96 -22.60
N LYS A 23 30.59 -32.89 -22.32
CA LYS A 23 29.31 -32.59 -22.99
C LYS A 23 29.48 -32.35 -24.50
N LYS A 24 30.55 -31.65 -24.92
CA LYS A 24 30.85 -31.38 -26.34
C LYS A 24 31.23 -32.65 -27.10
N ILE A 25 32.07 -33.51 -26.50
CA ILE A 25 32.46 -34.80 -27.10
C ILE A 25 31.23 -35.71 -27.25
N ALA A 26 30.38 -35.81 -26.21
CA ALA A 26 29.15 -36.58 -26.27
C ALA A 26 28.16 -36.04 -27.32
N ALA A 27 28.06 -34.71 -27.49
CA ALA A 27 27.24 -34.10 -28.52
C ALA A 27 27.76 -34.38 -29.94
N ARG A 28 29.09 -34.42 -30.13
CA ARG A 28 29.72 -34.74 -31.42
C ARG A 28 29.48 -36.20 -31.82
N LEU A 29 29.64 -37.12 -30.89
CA LEU A 29 29.34 -38.55 -31.09
C LEU A 29 27.87 -38.81 -31.44
N ARG A 30 26.93 -38.10 -30.79
CA ARG A 30 25.50 -38.17 -31.12
C ARG A 30 25.14 -37.61 -32.50
N ARG A 31 25.94 -36.68 -33.06
CA ARG A 31 25.72 -36.13 -34.41
C ARG A 31 26.26 -37.03 -35.52
N SER A 32 27.23 -37.89 -35.23
CA SER A 32 27.80 -38.83 -36.20
C SER A 32 26.99 -40.11 -36.35
N GLN A 33 26.01 -40.34 -35.48
CA GLN A 33 25.10 -41.47 -35.62
C GLN A 33 24.08 -41.20 -36.74
N PRO A 34 23.67 -42.22 -37.51
CA PRO A 34 22.79 -42.07 -38.66
C PRO A 34 21.32 -41.80 -38.29
N ASP A 35 20.97 -41.86 -37.00
CA ASP A 35 19.65 -41.56 -36.47
C ASP A 35 19.43 -40.03 -36.34
N ARG A 36 18.15 -39.61 -36.34
CA ARG A 36 17.76 -38.24 -36.03
C ARG A 36 17.29 -38.17 -34.57
N PRO A 37 18.18 -37.91 -33.59
CA PRO A 37 17.81 -37.95 -32.18
C PRO A 37 16.80 -36.84 -31.86
N CYS A 38 15.59 -37.23 -31.49
CA CYS A 38 14.52 -36.33 -31.05
C CYS A 38 14.66 -35.93 -29.57
N HIS A 39 15.30 -36.77 -28.76
CA HIS A 39 15.47 -36.56 -27.33
C HIS A 39 16.68 -35.66 -27.03
N LYS A 40 16.46 -34.63 -26.22
CA LYS A 40 17.49 -33.72 -25.73
C LYS A 40 17.61 -33.87 -24.21
N PRO A 41 18.83 -33.84 -23.65
CA PRO A 41 18.98 -33.74 -22.20
C PRO A 41 18.41 -32.41 -21.76
N ARG A 42 17.25 -32.46 -21.10
CA ARG A 42 16.54 -31.31 -20.54
C ARG A 42 16.18 -31.69 -19.11
N ASP A 43 16.46 -30.80 -18.18
CA ASP A 43 16.07 -31.02 -16.80
C ASP A 43 14.54 -30.95 -16.68
N SER A 44 13.98 -31.60 -15.65
CA SER A 44 12.54 -31.55 -15.43
C SER A 44 12.10 -30.11 -15.16
N LEU A 45 10.87 -29.74 -15.52
CA LEU A 45 10.37 -28.38 -15.31
C LEU A 45 10.29 -27.99 -13.83
N PHE A 46 10.24 -28.98 -12.93
CA PHE A 46 10.23 -28.79 -11.48
C PHE A 46 11.61 -29.01 -10.82
N SER A 47 12.68 -29.21 -11.59
CA SER A 47 14.01 -29.26 -10.99
C SER A 47 14.49 -27.87 -10.62
N TRP A 48 15.28 -27.78 -9.55
CA TRP A 48 15.95 -26.54 -9.13
C TRP A 48 16.90 -25.96 -10.17
N SER A 49 17.34 -26.79 -11.13
CA SER A 49 18.21 -26.40 -12.24
C SER A 49 17.46 -25.93 -13.50
N SER A 50 16.12 -25.91 -13.47
CA SER A 50 15.28 -25.54 -14.61
C SER A 50 15.01 -24.04 -14.65
N ASP A 51 15.16 -23.42 -15.81
CA ASP A 51 14.84 -21.99 -16.04
C ASP A 51 13.33 -21.71 -16.19
N PHE A 52 12.46 -22.58 -15.66
CA PHE A 52 11.01 -22.49 -15.83
C PHE A 52 10.35 -21.58 -14.79
N ASN A 53 9.77 -20.47 -15.25
CA ASN A 53 9.19 -19.42 -14.40
C ASN A 53 7.68 -19.19 -14.61
N ASP A 54 7.00 -19.93 -15.50
CA ASP A 54 5.59 -19.68 -15.82
C ASP A 54 4.63 -20.60 -15.05
N TYR A 55 4.35 -20.23 -13.79
CA TYR A 55 3.40 -20.93 -12.91
C TYR A 55 1.97 -20.37 -13.00
N SER A 56 1.65 -19.60 -14.05
CA SER A 56 0.33 -18.98 -14.22
C SER A 56 -0.82 -20.00 -14.16
N GLY A 57 -0.60 -21.21 -14.69
CA GLY A 57 -1.57 -22.30 -14.62
C GLY A 57 -1.87 -22.79 -13.20
N PHE A 58 -0.88 -22.78 -12.31
CA PHE A 58 -1.05 -23.16 -10.90
C PHE A 58 -1.91 -22.13 -10.16
N PHE A 59 -1.68 -20.84 -10.41
CA PHE A 59 -2.53 -19.77 -9.86
C PHE A 59 -3.97 -19.85 -10.37
N ASN A 60 -4.18 -20.12 -11.66
CA ASN A 60 -5.51 -20.32 -12.22
C ASN A 60 -6.22 -21.54 -11.62
N TRP A 61 -5.49 -22.64 -11.42
CA TRP A 61 -6.02 -23.84 -10.77
C TRP A 61 -6.40 -23.57 -9.30
N GLY A 62 -5.54 -22.88 -8.55
CA GLY A 62 -5.84 -22.46 -7.18
C GLY A 62 -7.06 -21.55 -7.09
N PHE A 63 -7.20 -20.60 -8.02
CA PHE A 63 -8.38 -19.75 -8.12
C PHE A 63 -9.65 -20.55 -8.43
N LEU A 64 -9.58 -21.52 -9.35
CA LEU A 64 -10.71 -22.40 -9.68
C LEU A 64 -11.14 -23.26 -8.48
N LEU A 65 -10.18 -23.82 -7.74
CA LEU A 65 -10.47 -24.58 -6.53
C LEU A 65 -11.10 -23.70 -5.44
N LEU A 66 -10.55 -22.51 -5.23
CA LEU A 66 -11.09 -21.56 -4.25
C LEU A 66 -12.49 -21.11 -4.66
N PHE A 67 -12.73 -20.86 -5.95
CA PHE A 67 -14.05 -20.52 -6.45
C PHE A 67 -15.04 -21.67 -6.28
N MET A 68 -14.68 -22.90 -6.65
CA MET A 68 -15.57 -24.06 -6.47
C MET A 68 -15.87 -24.34 -4.99
N GLY A 69 -14.85 -24.34 -4.12
CA GLY A 69 -15.03 -24.55 -2.69
C GLY A 69 -15.80 -23.40 -2.03
N GLY A 70 -15.45 -22.16 -2.38
CA GLY A 70 -16.07 -20.95 -1.88
C GLY A 70 -17.53 -20.81 -2.31
N VAL A 71 -17.87 -21.14 -3.56
CA VAL A 71 -19.25 -21.13 -4.06
C VAL A 71 -20.09 -22.21 -3.37
N ARG A 72 -19.53 -23.41 -3.15
CA ARG A 72 -20.24 -24.46 -2.38
C ARG A 72 -20.56 -23.98 -0.97
N LEU A 73 -19.56 -23.45 -0.26
CA LEU A 73 -19.73 -22.91 1.10
C LEU A 73 -20.70 -21.73 1.13
N LEU A 74 -20.62 -20.83 0.14
CA LEU A 74 -21.53 -19.71 -0.02
C LEU A 74 -22.96 -20.17 -0.25
N LEU A 75 -23.18 -21.15 -1.14
CA LEU A 75 -24.50 -21.73 -1.40
C LEU A 75 -25.06 -22.42 -0.16
N GLU A 76 -24.24 -23.18 0.57
CA GLU A 76 -24.64 -23.83 1.81
C GLU A 76 -25.00 -22.81 2.89
N ASN A 77 -24.20 -21.75 3.05
CA ASN A 77 -24.51 -20.66 3.97
C ASN A 77 -25.76 -19.86 3.53
N LEU A 78 -25.92 -19.61 2.23
CA LEU A 78 -27.09 -18.92 1.67
C LEU A 78 -28.38 -19.73 1.86
N LEU A 79 -28.31 -21.06 1.74
CA LEU A 79 -29.45 -21.95 1.94
C LEU A 79 -29.78 -22.16 3.42
N LYS A 80 -28.76 -22.29 4.28
CA LYS A 80 -28.94 -22.60 5.71
C LYS A 80 -29.26 -21.38 6.56
N TYR A 81 -28.65 -20.24 6.24
CA TYR A 81 -28.78 -19.02 7.02
C TYR A 81 -29.47 -17.88 6.24
N GLY A 82 -29.56 -17.94 4.91
CA GLY A 82 -30.08 -16.84 4.08
C GLY A 82 -29.01 -15.82 3.71
N ILE A 83 -29.41 -14.68 3.12
CA ILE A 83 -28.51 -13.53 2.95
C ILE A 83 -28.31 -12.90 4.33
N LEU A 84 -27.26 -13.32 5.06
CA LEU A 84 -26.96 -12.80 6.39
C LEU A 84 -26.32 -11.41 6.42
N VAL A 85 -26.07 -10.82 5.24
CA VAL A 85 -25.52 -9.46 5.18
C VAL A 85 -26.67 -8.47 5.23
N ASP A 86 -27.20 -8.30 6.43
CA ASP A 86 -27.93 -7.08 6.74
C ASP A 86 -26.89 -5.95 6.81
N PRO A 87 -26.93 -4.95 5.91
CA PRO A 87 -26.00 -3.82 5.97
C PRO A 87 -26.11 -3.06 7.30
N GLU A 88 -27.27 -3.14 7.95
CA GLU A 88 -27.52 -2.57 9.27
C GLU A 88 -26.70 -3.28 10.37
N GLN A 89 -26.49 -4.60 10.30
CA GLN A 89 -25.65 -5.31 11.27
C GLN A 89 -24.19 -4.90 11.17
N TRP A 90 -23.67 -4.66 9.96
CA TRP A 90 -22.33 -4.09 9.77
C TRP A 90 -22.21 -2.69 10.36
N LEU A 91 -23.25 -1.88 10.19
CA LEU A 91 -23.32 -0.55 10.77
C LEU A 91 -23.34 -0.66 12.30
N VAL A 92 -24.11 -1.59 12.88
CA VAL A 92 -24.15 -1.87 14.33
C VAL A 92 -22.81 -2.36 14.88
N VAL A 93 -22.12 -3.26 14.17
CA VAL A 93 -20.79 -3.78 14.55
C VAL A 93 -19.73 -2.67 14.51
N LEU A 94 -19.80 -1.77 13.54
CA LEU A 94 -18.89 -0.62 13.42
C LEU A 94 -19.21 0.50 14.43
N THR A 95 -20.49 0.68 14.78
CA THR A 95 -20.98 1.74 15.66
C THR A 95 -21.12 1.33 17.12
N GLY A 96 -21.03 0.04 17.45
CA GLY A 96 -21.18 -0.46 18.82
C GLY A 96 -22.58 -0.24 19.39
N ARG A 97 -23.64 -0.28 18.56
CA ARG A 97 -25.03 0.06 18.95
C ARG A 97 -25.58 -0.79 20.11
N GLN A 98 -24.92 -1.90 20.45
CA GLN A 98 -25.35 -2.86 21.47
C GLN A 98 -24.76 -2.63 22.87
N GLU A 99 -23.77 -1.75 23.04
CA GLU A 99 -23.01 -1.65 24.32
C GLU A 99 -23.12 -0.28 25.05
N GLY A 100 -24.02 0.61 24.60
CA GLY A 100 -24.55 1.68 25.46
C GLY A 100 -24.05 3.09 25.15
N GLY A 101 -24.95 3.89 24.57
CA GLY A 101 -24.83 5.33 24.40
C GLY A 101 -25.61 5.83 23.16
N PRO A 102 -26.32 6.96 23.22
CA PRO A 102 -26.91 7.61 22.04
C PRO A 102 -25.87 8.26 21.11
N GLU A 103 -24.63 8.37 21.58
CA GLU A 103 -23.49 8.94 20.86
C GLU A 103 -22.75 7.82 20.12
N HIS A 104 -22.48 7.98 18.82
CA HIS A 104 -21.69 7.02 18.03
C HIS A 104 -20.24 7.49 17.88
N PRO A 105 -19.34 7.19 18.85
CA PRO A 105 -18.02 7.80 18.91
C PRO A 105 -17.10 7.41 17.73
N SER A 106 -17.29 6.23 17.13
CA SER A 106 -16.55 5.82 15.94
C SER A 106 -16.89 6.65 14.70
N ILE A 107 -18.18 6.93 14.47
CA ILE A 107 -18.61 7.81 13.36
C ILE A 107 -18.12 9.23 13.58
N ILE A 108 -18.23 9.75 14.80
CA ILE A 108 -17.75 11.09 15.15
C ILE A 108 -16.24 11.20 14.87
N LEU A 109 -15.45 10.19 15.27
CA LEU A 109 -14.02 10.12 14.97
C LEU A 109 -13.73 10.06 13.47
N ILE A 110 -14.51 9.32 12.69
CA ILE A 110 -14.36 9.26 11.22
C ILE A 110 -14.69 10.63 10.60
N CYS A 111 -15.78 11.27 11.00
CA CYS A 111 -16.13 12.60 10.53
C CYS A 111 -15.08 13.65 10.93
N TYR A 112 -14.52 13.53 12.13
CA TYR A 112 -13.48 14.43 12.63
C TYR A 112 -12.21 14.42 11.77
N THR A 113 -11.93 13.35 11.01
CA THR A 113 -10.75 13.24 10.14
C THR A 113 -10.62 14.38 9.11
N ILE A 114 -11.74 15.01 8.74
CA ILE A 114 -11.76 16.15 7.83
C ILE A 114 -11.06 17.37 8.44
N VAL A 115 -11.17 17.56 9.76
CA VAL A 115 -10.62 18.71 10.49
C VAL A 115 -9.09 18.81 10.36
N PRO A 116 -8.26 17.80 10.73
CA PRO A 116 -6.81 17.87 10.61
C PRO A 116 -6.34 17.98 9.16
N VAL A 117 -7.09 17.43 8.20
CA VAL A 117 -6.83 17.55 6.75
C VAL A 117 -7.00 19.01 6.29
N VAL A 118 -8.11 19.65 6.67
CA VAL A 118 -8.37 21.06 6.33
C VAL A 118 -7.38 21.98 7.03
N ILE A 119 -7.07 21.75 8.31
CA ILE A 119 -6.05 22.51 9.05
C ILE A 119 -4.70 22.43 8.33
N CYS A 120 -4.30 21.24 7.88
CA CYS A 120 -3.05 21.06 7.13
C CYS A 120 -3.02 21.91 5.85
N LEU A 121 -4.13 21.97 5.12
CA LEU A 121 -4.25 22.79 3.91
C LEU A 121 -4.24 24.29 4.21
N LEU A 122 -4.89 24.72 5.28
CA LEU A 122 -4.89 26.13 5.69
C LEU A 122 -3.48 26.60 6.08
N ILE A 123 -2.73 25.77 6.81
CA ILE A 123 -1.33 26.05 7.16
C ILE A 123 -0.49 26.16 5.89
N GLU A 124 -0.63 25.22 4.94
CA GLU A 124 0.12 25.30 3.67
C GLU A 124 -0.25 26.52 2.82
N LYS A 125 -1.53 26.91 2.79
CA LYS A 125 -1.96 28.15 2.13
C LYS A 125 -1.40 29.40 2.80
N ALA A 126 -1.33 29.42 4.12
CA ALA A 126 -0.75 30.53 4.88
C ALA A 126 0.76 30.63 4.60
N LEU A 127 1.46 29.50 4.47
CA LEU A 127 2.87 29.46 4.11
C LEU A 127 3.12 29.88 2.67
N ALA A 128 2.26 29.49 1.73
CA ALA A 128 2.36 29.87 0.33
C ALA A 128 2.19 31.37 0.09
N LYS A 129 1.35 32.03 0.89
CA LYS A 129 1.13 33.48 0.85
C LYS A 129 2.15 34.28 1.65
N GLU A 130 3.18 33.62 2.20
CA GLU A 130 4.18 34.20 3.10
C GLU A 130 3.57 34.91 4.33
N ALA A 131 2.33 34.56 4.71
CA ALA A 131 1.65 35.14 5.87
C ALA A 131 2.23 34.62 7.20
N MET A 132 2.92 33.48 7.17
CA MET A 132 3.59 32.86 8.32
C MET A 132 5.05 32.49 8.00
N PRO A 133 5.99 32.65 8.95
CA PRO A 133 7.37 32.25 8.74
C PRO A 133 7.52 30.72 8.67
N ALA A 134 8.51 30.25 7.91
CA ALA A 134 8.70 28.82 7.63
C ALA A 134 8.87 27.95 8.89
N ARG A 135 9.50 28.49 9.94
CA ARG A 135 9.71 27.78 11.22
C ARG A 135 8.41 27.54 11.98
N THR A 136 7.55 28.56 12.07
CA THR A 136 6.26 28.44 12.76
C THR A 136 5.30 27.53 11.99
N GLY A 137 5.35 27.57 10.66
CA GLY A 137 4.59 26.63 9.82
C GLY A 137 4.97 25.18 10.06
N LEU A 138 6.27 24.88 10.15
CA LEU A 138 6.74 23.53 10.47
C LEU A 138 6.27 23.08 11.86
N ILE A 139 6.37 23.94 12.87
CA ILE A 139 5.89 23.64 14.24
C ILE A 139 4.38 23.38 14.23
N ALA A 140 3.61 24.19 13.49
CA ALA A 140 2.17 24.02 13.37
C ALA A 140 1.80 22.69 12.69
N HIS A 141 2.53 22.26 11.65
CA HIS A 141 2.33 20.95 11.04
C HIS A 141 2.65 19.81 11.99
N VAL A 142 3.79 19.86 12.69
CA VAL A 142 4.15 18.84 13.68
C VAL A 142 3.07 18.74 14.76
N LEU A 143 2.64 19.88 15.31
CA LEU A 143 1.58 19.92 16.32
C LEU A 143 0.26 19.32 15.79
N ASN A 144 -0.17 19.70 14.58
CA ASN A 144 -1.40 19.14 13.97
C ASN A 144 -1.30 17.62 13.78
N LEU A 145 -0.15 17.11 13.34
CA LEU A 145 0.07 15.67 13.15
C LEU A 145 0.18 14.91 14.48
N THR A 146 0.78 15.52 15.51
CA THR A 146 0.80 14.95 16.86
C THR A 146 -0.63 14.87 17.42
N VAL A 147 -1.42 15.93 17.29
CA VAL A 147 -2.83 15.94 17.70
C VAL A 147 -3.64 14.88 16.94
N LEU A 148 -3.44 14.74 15.63
CA LEU A 148 -4.09 13.70 14.81
C LEU A 148 -3.88 12.29 15.40
N VAL A 149 -2.66 11.95 15.82
CA VAL A 149 -2.35 10.61 16.37
C VAL A 149 -2.89 10.44 17.80
N LEU A 150 -2.83 11.50 18.62
CA LEU A 150 -3.25 11.43 20.02
C LEU A 150 -4.77 11.35 20.19
N ILE A 151 -5.55 12.00 19.32
CA ILE A 151 -7.02 12.03 19.40
C ILE A 151 -7.67 10.64 19.49
N PRO A 152 -7.44 9.69 18.57
CA PRO A 152 -8.06 8.37 18.65
C PRO A 152 -7.60 7.62 19.90
N ILE A 153 -6.34 7.76 20.32
CA ILE A 153 -5.80 7.10 21.52
C ILE A 153 -6.52 7.57 22.79
N VAL A 154 -6.64 8.90 22.95
CA VAL A 154 -7.27 9.51 24.12
C VAL A 154 -8.77 9.20 24.15
N ILE A 155 -9.46 9.33 23.01
CA ILE A 155 -10.92 9.11 22.95
C ILE A 155 -11.25 7.63 23.22
N ILE A 156 -10.48 6.68 22.66
CA ILE A 156 -10.69 5.25 22.92
C ILE A 156 -10.43 4.92 24.40
N HIS A 157 -9.43 5.54 25.02
CA HIS A 157 -9.14 5.30 26.44
C HIS A 157 -10.21 5.90 27.37
N ILE A 158 -10.73 7.10 27.08
CA ILE A 158 -11.75 7.75 27.92
C ILE A 158 -13.10 7.03 27.79
N TYR A 159 -13.48 6.65 26.57
CA TYR A 159 -14.76 6.00 26.27
C TYR A 159 -14.61 4.49 26.08
N SER A 160 -13.79 3.83 26.90
CA SER A 160 -13.46 2.41 26.75
C SER A 160 -14.68 1.47 26.76
N SER A 161 -15.82 1.89 27.34
CA SER A 161 -17.06 1.10 27.41
C SER A 161 -17.99 1.27 26.20
N GLY A 162 -17.75 2.26 25.33
CA GLY A 162 -18.63 2.57 24.19
C GLY A 162 -18.08 2.17 22.82
N PHE A 163 -16.88 1.60 22.77
CA PHE A 163 -16.23 1.21 21.51
C PHE A 163 -16.30 -0.28 21.25
N SER A 164 -16.90 -0.64 20.12
CA SER A 164 -16.69 -1.96 19.50
C SER A 164 -15.21 -2.15 19.17
N LEU A 165 -14.66 -3.35 19.43
CA LEU A 165 -13.29 -3.72 19.08
C LEU A 165 -12.98 -3.51 17.59
N VAL A 166 -13.94 -3.86 16.72
CA VAL A 166 -13.82 -3.68 15.27
C VAL A 166 -13.86 -2.19 14.89
N GLY A 167 -14.69 -1.40 15.58
CA GLY A 167 -14.73 0.05 15.44
C GLY A 167 -13.41 0.72 15.84
N ALA A 168 -12.86 0.37 17.01
CA ALA A 168 -11.61 0.94 17.50
C ALA A 168 -10.43 0.62 16.57
N THR A 169 -10.29 -0.64 16.15
CA THR A 169 -9.21 -1.08 15.25
C THR A 169 -9.30 -0.40 13.87
N SER A 170 -10.49 -0.31 13.29
CA SER A 170 -10.70 0.36 12.00
C SER A 170 -10.43 1.87 12.06
N VAL A 171 -10.87 2.55 13.13
CA VAL A 171 -10.60 3.98 13.33
C VAL A 171 -9.10 4.23 13.50
N CYS A 172 -8.41 3.46 14.35
CA CYS A 172 -6.96 3.57 14.51
C CYS A 172 -6.23 3.38 13.18
N PHE A 173 -6.62 2.36 12.40
CA PHE A 173 -6.02 2.11 11.10
C PHE A 173 -6.21 3.28 10.13
N LEU A 174 -7.41 3.88 10.09
CA LEU A 174 -7.72 5.04 9.26
C LEU A 174 -6.87 6.26 9.66
N TYR A 175 -6.74 6.53 10.97
CA TYR A 175 -5.91 7.64 11.48
C TYR A 175 -4.42 7.43 11.18
N CYS A 176 -3.91 6.19 11.22
CA CYS A 176 -2.55 5.88 10.78
C CYS A 176 -2.33 6.17 9.29
N ILE A 177 -3.29 5.79 8.42
CA ILE A 177 -3.21 6.10 6.98
C ILE A 177 -3.20 7.61 6.76
N LEU A 178 -4.09 8.35 7.43
CA LEU A 178 -4.15 9.80 7.31
C LEU A 178 -2.88 10.48 7.79
N PHE A 179 -2.31 10.00 8.89
CA PHE A 179 -1.02 10.51 9.39
C PHE A 179 0.07 10.38 8.33
N LEU A 180 0.22 9.19 7.73
CA LEU A 180 1.23 8.95 6.70
C LEU A 180 1.00 9.81 5.45
N LYS A 181 -0.26 9.94 5.02
CA LYS A 181 -0.63 10.80 3.88
C LYS A 181 -0.33 12.27 4.15
N LEU A 182 -0.77 12.82 5.28
CA LEU A 182 -0.55 14.22 5.61
C LEU A 182 0.94 14.52 5.85
N TRP A 183 1.70 13.60 6.45
CA TRP A 183 3.15 13.72 6.55
C TRP A 183 3.80 13.85 5.17
N SER A 184 3.44 12.97 4.24
CA SER A 184 3.97 13.02 2.87
C SER A 184 3.57 14.33 2.16
N TYR A 185 2.32 14.78 2.32
CA TYR A 185 1.85 16.05 1.76
C TYR A 185 2.67 17.25 2.25
N VAL A 186 2.93 17.34 3.57
CA VAL A 186 3.74 18.43 4.15
C VAL A 186 5.18 18.39 3.62
N GLN A 187 5.79 17.21 3.52
CA GLN A 187 7.18 17.08 3.06
C GLN A 187 7.37 17.53 1.62
N VAL A 188 6.48 17.09 0.72
CA VAL A 188 6.57 17.44 -0.69
C VAL A 188 6.31 18.95 -0.90
N ASN A 189 5.32 19.53 -0.23
CA ASN A 189 5.11 20.98 -0.28
C ASN A 189 6.30 21.76 0.31
N LEU A 190 6.91 21.27 1.39
CA LEU A 190 8.14 21.84 1.94
C LEU A 190 9.29 21.79 0.92
N TRP A 191 9.46 20.70 0.19
CA TRP A 191 10.47 20.58 -0.86
C TRP A 191 10.22 21.56 -2.01
N CYS A 192 8.99 21.65 -2.51
CA CYS A 192 8.64 22.61 -3.56
C CYS A 192 8.93 24.05 -3.16
N ARG A 193 8.57 24.45 -1.93
CA ARG A 193 8.88 25.79 -1.41
C ARG A 193 10.37 26.06 -1.32
N LYS A 194 11.16 25.09 -0.84
CA LYS A 194 12.62 25.22 -0.75
C LYS A 194 13.24 25.42 -2.13
N GLU A 195 12.85 24.61 -3.11
CA GLU A 195 13.34 24.74 -4.49
C GLU A 195 13.01 26.12 -5.08
N ILE A 196 11.79 26.63 -4.90
CA ILE A 196 11.42 27.97 -5.36
C ILE A 196 12.31 29.03 -4.69
N SER A 197 12.54 28.95 -3.38
CA SER A 197 13.42 29.90 -2.68
C SER A 197 14.88 29.85 -3.16
N ILE A 198 15.38 28.66 -3.51
CA ILE A 198 16.72 28.46 -4.07
C ILE A 198 16.79 29.04 -5.49
N ILE A 199 15.78 28.82 -6.31
CA ILE A 199 15.69 29.38 -7.67
C ILE A 199 15.62 30.91 -7.59
N SER A 200 14.78 31.47 -6.73
CA SER A 200 14.68 32.92 -6.52
C SER A 200 16.00 33.54 -6.07
N SER A 201 16.75 32.89 -5.16
CA SER A 201 18.06 33.37 -4.73
C SER A 201 19.13 33.27 -5.82
N LYS A 202 19.16 32.18 -6.60
CA LYS A 202 20.04 32.03 -7.78
C LYS A 202 19.73 33.09 -8.85
N ILE A 203 18.46 33.38 -9.12
CA ILE A 203 18.05 34.43 -10.07
C ILE A 203 18.51 35.80 -9.56
N HIS A 204 18.38 36.08 -8.27
CA HIS A 204 18.82 37.34 -7.69
C HIS A 204 20.35 37.53 -7.80
N LEU A 205 21.13 36.47 -7.50
CA LEU A 205 22.59 36.47 -7.66
C LEU A 205 23.00 36.64 -9.13
N ARG A 206 22.29 36.02 -10.07
CA ARG A 206 22.57 36.12 -11.51
C ARG A 206 22.18 37.48 -12.10
N ARG A 207 21.19 38.17 -11.52
CA ARG A 207 20.82 39.56 -11.89
C ARG A 207 21.87 40.60 -11.49
N GLN A 208 22.74 40.30 -10.52
CA GLN A 208 23.87 41.17 -10.16
C GLN A 208 25.07 41.04 -11.13
N SER A 209 25.08 40.08 -12.07
CA SER A 209 26.25 39.80 -12.92
C SER A 209 25.99 39.71 -14.43
N LEU A 210 24.81 40.08 -14.95
CA LEU A 210 24.50 39.98 -16.40
C LEU A 210 23.64 41.14 -16.91
N SER A 211 24.11 41.79 -17.99
CA SER A 211 23.40 42.84 -18.73
C SER A 211 22.13 42.30 -19.42
N THR A 212 21.12 43.15 -19.47
CA THR A 212 19.69 42.89 -19.63
C THR A 212 19.19 42.46 -21.02
N SER A 213 20.04 42.04 -21.97
CA SER A 213 19.60 41.82 -23.36
C SER A 213 19.48 40.37 -23.83
N LYS A 214 20.07 39.37 -23.16
CA LYS A 214 20.07 37.95 -23.63
C LYS A 214 19.01 37.03 -23.01
N ILE A 215 18.35 37.43 -21.92
CA ILE A 215 17.35 36.58 -21.25
C ILE A 215 15.98 36.69 -21.93
N SER A 216 15.60 37.87 -22.42
CA SER A 216 14.31 38.06 -23.13
C SER A 216 14.25 37.32 -24.47
N SER A 217 15.39 37.02 -25.09
CA SER A 217 15.46 36.28 -26.37
C SER A 217 15.50 34.76 -26.18
N MET A 218 15.89 34.27 -24.99
CA MET A 218 15.91 32.83 -24.69
C MET A 218 14.54 32.33 -24.22
N VAL A 219 13.81 33.16 -23.46
CA VAL A 219 12.45 32.82 -22.99
C VAL A 219 11.43 32.83 -24.14
N LYS A 220 11.56 33.73 -25.13
CA LYS A 220 10.61 33.81 -26.25
C LYS A 220 10.78 32.75 -27.34
N HIS A 221 11.92 32.05 -27.42
CA HIS A 221 12.18 31.08 -28.47
C HIS A 221 11.82 29.63 -28.10
N GLU A 222 11.58 29.34 -26.82
CA GLU A 222 11.06 28.03 -26.37
C GLU A 222 9.52 27.99 -26.29
N GLU A 223 8.83 29.12 -26.37
CA GLU A 223 7.37 29.21 -26.15
C GLU A 223 6.51 28.96 -27.41
N ILE A 224 7.08 28.68 -28.59
CA ILE A 224 6.29 28.70 -29.85
C ILE A 224 6.25 27.35 -30.61
N GLN A 225 7.00 26.32 -30.24
CA GLN A 225 6.98 25.07 -31.01
C GLN A 225 6.95 23.85 -30.10
N GLU A 226 5.82 23.13 -30.18
CA GLU A 226 5.58 21.77 -29.69
C GLU A 226 5.06 21.66 -28.25
N GLU A 227 3.74 21.51 -28.11
CA GLU A 227 3.04 20.38 -27.47
C GLU A 227 1.64 20.82 -27.02
N GLU A 228 0.63 19.98 -27.25
CA GLU A 228 -0.65 20.10 -26.57
C GLU A 228 -0.38 20.11 -25.06
N GLU A 229 -0.37 21.30 -24.45
CA GLU A 229 0.06 21.52 -23.07
C GLU A 229 -0.70 20.61 -22.09
N LEU A 230 -0.05 19.52 -21.67
CA LEU A 230 -0.35 18.85 -20.43
C LEU A 230 -0.21 19.91 -19.33
N HIS A 231 -1.33 20.50 -18.92
CA HIS A 231 -1.41 21.55 -17.92
C HIS A 231 -0.99 21.00 -16.54
N LEU A 232 0.32 20.83 -16.34
CA LEU A 232 0.92 20.27 -15.15
C LEU A 232 0.72 21.25 -13.98
N VAL A 233 0.20 20.73 -12.88
CA VAL A 233 -0.03 21.53 -11.68
C VAL A 233 1.32 21.85 -11.04
N GLN A 234 1.63 23.14 -10.94
CA GLN A 234 2.82 23.66 -10.26
C GLN A 234 2.44 24.29 -8.91
N TYR A 235 3.37 24.30 -7.97
CA TYR A 235 3.22 25.05 -6.72
C TYR A 235 3.21 26.56 -7.02
N PRO A 236 2.31 27.38 -6.43
CA PRO A 236 1.37 27.09 -5.34
C PRO A 236 -0.05 26.69 -5.78
N ASN A 237 -0.27 26.47 -7.08
CA ASN A 237 -1.61 26.19 -7.63
C ASN A 237 -2.16 24.81 -7.21
N ASN A 238 -1.29 23.92 -6.70
CA ASN A 238 -1.67 22.60 -6.14
C ASN A 238 -2.44 22.69 -4.81
N LEU A 239 -2.49 23.86 -4.16
CA LEU A 239 -3.15 24.06 -2.87
C LEU A 239 -4.68 24.18 -2.99
N SER A 240 -5.30 23.27 -3.74
CA SER A 240 -6.74 23.17 -3.90
C SER A 240 -7.33 22.08 -3.00
N LEU A 241 -8.54 22.30 -2.49
CA LEU A 241 -9.29 21.28 -1.73
C LEU A 241 -9.59 20.06 -2.60
N LYS A 242 -9.79 20.26 -3.91
CA LYS A 242 -10.08 19.19 -4.86
C LYS A 242 -8.89 18.21 -4.99
N ASP A 243 -7.68 18.75 -5.12
CA ASP A 243 -6.47 17.95 -5.29
C ASP A 243 -6.09 17.24 -3.99
N LEU A 244 -6.28 17.89 -2.85
CA LEU A 244 -6.09 17.26 -1.54
C LEU A 244 -7.09 16.12 -1.34
N TYR A 245 -8.38 16.34 -1.61
CA TYR A 245 -9.41 15.31 -1.47
C TYR A 245 -9.14 14.11 -2.39
N TYR A 246 -8.69 14.37 -3.63
CA TYR A 246 -8.25 13.33 -4.55
C TYR A 246 -7.09 12.50 -3.95
N PHE A 247 -6.07 13.17 -3.39
CA PHE A 247 -4.95 12.50 -2.75
C PHE A 247 -5.36 11.66 -1.52
N ILE A 248 -6.29 12.15 -0.69
CA ILE A 248 -6.77 11.38 0.47
C ILE A 248 -7.44 10.07 0.04
N LEU A 249 -8.19 10.09 -1.07
CA LEU A 249 -8.86 8.90 -1.62
C LEU A 249 -7.96 8.00 -2.47
N ALA A 250 -6.84 8.53 -2.98
CA ALA A 250 -5.92 7.75 -3.82
C ALA A 250 -5.32 6.56 -3.04
N PRO A 251 -5.13 5.39 -3.67
CA PRO A 251 -4.57 4.20 -3.04
C PRO A 251 -3.04 4.28 -2.91
N THR A 252 -2.52 5.42 -2.46
CA THR A 252 -1.09 5.72 -2.30
C THR A 252 -0.87 6.50 -1.00
N LEU A 253 0.31 6.32 -0.38
CA LEU A 253 0.72 7.06 0.81
C LEU A 253 1.64 8.23 0.48
N CYS A 254 2.31 8.18 -0.67
CA CYS A 254 3.20 9.23 -1.14
C CYS A 254 2.41 10.28 -1.94
N TYR A 255 2.52 11.54 -1.51
CA TYR A 255 1.97 12.67 -2.25
C TYR A 255 2.87 13.01 -3.44
N GLU A 256 2.25 13.39 -4.54
CA GLU A 256 2.89 13.90 -5.74
C GLU A 256 1.99 15.00 -6.31
N LEU A 257 2.57 16.01 -6.96
CA LEU A 257 1.78 17.12 -7.51
C LEU A 257 0.90 16.65 -8.67
N ASN A 258 1.44 15.77 -9.52
CA ASN A 258 0.79 15.31 -10.74
C ASN A 258 0.77 13.77 -10.78
N PHE A 259 -0.29 13.17 -10.25
CA PHE A 259 -0.45 11.72 -10.31
C PHE A 259 -0.68 11.23 -11.75
N PRO A 260 -0.08 10.09 -12.15
CA PRO A 260 -0.34 9.50 -13.46
C PRO A 260 -1.81 9.08 -13.56
N ARG A 261 -2.52 9.63 -14.55
CA ARG A 261 -3.94 9.35 -14.78
C ARG A 261 -4.11 8.42 -15.97
N THR A 262 -4.98 7.42 -15.81
CA THR A 262 -5.43 6.61 -16.94
C THR A 262 -6.44 7.39 -17.76
N GLU A 263 -6.32 7.36 -19.09
CA GLU A 263 -7.21 8.07 -20.02
C GLU A 263 -8.69 7.69 -19.89
N ARG A 264 -8.98 6.42 -19.53
CA ARG A 264 -10.35 5.91 -19.40
C ARG A 264 -10.52 4.94 -18.24
N VAL A 265 -11.68 5.01 -17.59
CA VAL A 265 -12.10 4.06 -16.56
C VAL A 265 -12.58 2.75 -17.20
N ARG A 266 -11.83 1.66 -17.00
CA ARG A 266 -12.19 0.32 -17.51
C ARG A 266 -13.29 -0.32 -16.66
N LYS A 267 -14.56 0.00 -16.93
CA LYS A 267 -15.73 -0.47 -16.14
C LYS A 267 -15.78 -1.99 -15.92
N ARG A 268 -15.48 -2.79 -16.96
CA ARG A 268 -15.44 -4.27 -16.86
C ARG A 268 -14.38 -4.76 -15.88
N PHE A 269 -13.22 -4.12 -15.87
CA PHE A 269 -12.14 -4.44 -14.94
C PHE A 269 -12.53 -4.08 -13.49
N LEU A 270 -13.12 -2.89 -13.30
CA LEU A 270 -13.62 -2.44 -12.00
C LEU A 270 -14.70 -3.38 -11.45
N LEU A 271 -15.70 -3.71 -12.26
CA LEU A 271 -16.80 -4.61 -11.86
C LEU A 271 -16.28 -6.00 -11.49
N LYS A 272 -15.34 -6.54 -12.29
CA LYS A 272 -14.70 -7.83 -12.00
C LYS A 272 -13.98 -7.77 -10.64
N ARG A 273 -13.19 -6.73 -10.38
CA ARG A 273 -12.47 -6.58 -9.12
C ARG A 273 -13.40 -6.38 -7.92
N LEU A 274 -14.50 -5.65 -8.10
CA LEU A 274 -15.54 -5.48 -7.07
C LEU A 274 -16.19 -6.83 -6.73
N PHE A 275 -16.55 -7.63 -7.74
CA PHE A 275 -17.10 -8.96 -7.54
C PHE A 275 -16.12 -9.91 -6.86
N GLU A 276 -14.83 -9.87 -7.24
CA GLU A 276 -13.76 -10.61 -6.56
C GLU A 276 -13.68 -10.25 -5.07
N VAL A 277 -13.73 -8.96 -4.72
CA VAL A 277 -13.70 -8.50 -3.31
C VAL A 277 -14.93 -8.98 -2.55
N LEU A 278 -16.13 -8.90 -3.14
CA LEU A 278 -17.37 -9.38 -2.50
C LEU A 278 -17.31 -10.87 -2.21
N ILE A 279 -16.86 -11.70 -3.16
CA ILE A 279 -16.66 -13.13 -2.95
C ILE A 279 -15.62 -13.37 -1.85
N LEU A 280 -14.48 -12.69 -1.89
CA LEU A 280 -13.41 -12.90 -0.91
C LEU A 280 -13.88 -12.56 0.51
N VAL A 281 -14.61 -11.45 0.68
CA VAL A 281 -15.16 -11.06 1.99
C VAL A 281 -16.14 -12.12 2.50
N GLN A 282 -17.02 -12.65 1.63
CA GLN A 282 -17.94 -13.72 2.02
C GLN A 282 -17.23 -15.02 2.40
N VAL A 283 -16.21 -15.42 1.64
CA VAL A 283 -15.38 -16.59 1.95
C VAL A 283 -14.66 -16.39 3.27
N MET A 284 -14.08 -15.21 3.49
CA MET A 284 -13.40 -14.86 4.75
C MET A 284 -14.37 -14.93 5.94
N MET A 285 -15.57 -14.36 5.83
CA MET A 285 -16.60 -14.43 6.87
C MET A 285 -17.03 -15.88 7.17
N SER A 286 -17.19 -16.69 6.12
CA SER A 286 -17.53 -18.12 6.26
C SER A 286 -16.44 -18.89 7.01
N LEU A 287 -15.16 -18.65 6.68
CA LEU A 287 -14.02 -19.23 7.37
C LEU A 287 -13.96 -18.76 8.84
N PHE A 288 -14.23 -17.48 9.12
CA PHE A 288 -14.30 -16.98 10.48
C PHE A 288 -15.37 -17.70 11.31
N GLN A 289 -16.58 -17.84 10.76
CA GLN A 289 -17.71 -18.46 11.46
C GLN A 289 -17.56 -19.96 11.65
N GLN A 290 -17.09 -20.68 10.63
CA GLN A 290 -17.06 -22.14 10.64
C GLN A 290 -15.77 -22.71 11.26
N TRP A 291 -14.64 -22.02 11.11
CA TRP A 291 -13.33 -22.53 11.52
C TRP A 291 -12.75 -21.78 12.70
N ILE A 292 -12.68 -20.44 12.61
CA ILE A 292 -11.98 -19.64 13.63
C ILE A 292 -12.78 -19.61 14.93
N ILE A 293 -14.08 -19.28 14.90
CA ILE A 293 -14.91 -19.17 16.11
C ILE A 293 -14.95 -20.49 16.90
N PRO A 294 -15.25 -21.66 16.30
CA PRO A 294 -15.26 -22.93 17.03
C PRO A 294 -13.88 -23.31 17.56
N SER A 295 -12.82 -23.12 16.76
CA SER A 295 -11.44 -23.40 17.18
C SER A 295 -11.03 -22.56 18.40
N VAL A 296 -11.33 -21.25 18.37
CA VAL A 296 -11.07 -20.35 19.49
C VAL A 296 -11.89 -20.73 20.71
N LYS A 297 -13.21 -20.99 20.57
CA LYS A 297 -14.06 -21.42 21.69
C LYS A 297 -13.55 -22.70 22.33
N ASN A 298 -13.15 -23.69 21.53
CA ASN A 298 -12.61 -24.95 22.02
C ASN A 298 -11.25 -24.76 22.74
N SER A 299 -10.47 -23.77 22.31
CA SER A 299 -9.17 -23.43 22.92
C SER A 299 -9.30 -22.56 24.17
N LEU A 300 -10.37 -21.76 24.33
CA LEU A 300 -10.60 -20.94 25.52
C LEU A 300 -10.97 -21.77 26.76
N ILE A 301 -11.58 -22.95 26.56
CA ILE A 301 -11.92 -23.89 27.65
C ILE A 301 -10.67 -24.27 28.47
N PRO A 302 -9.55 -24.71 27.88
CA PRO A 302 -8.33 -24.98 28.64
C PRO A 302 -7.66 -23.71 29.19
N PHE A 303 -7.68 -22.58 28.47
CA PHE A 303 -7.07 -21.33 28.99
C PHE A 303 -7.80 -20.78 30.22
N SER A 304 -9.12 -20.87 30.27
CA SER A 304 -9.91 -20.49 31.45
C SER A 304 -9.65 -21.41 32.64
N GLY A 305 -9.51 -22.72 32.41
CA GLY A 305 -9.09 -23.68 33.43
C GLY A 305 -7.69 -23.40 34.00
N ILE A 306 -6.73 -23.00 33.14
CA ILE A 306 -5.38 -22.60 33.58
C ILE A 306 -5.43 -21.30 34.41
N PHE A 307 -6.23 -20.31 34.00
CA PHE A 307 -6.38 -19.06 34.76
C PHE A 307 -7.00 -19.27 36.13
N ILE A 308 -8.01 -20.15 36.23
CA ILE A 308 -8.65 -20.52 37.51
C ILE A 308 -7.66 -21.29 38.39
N GLY A 309 -6.92 -22.26 37.85
CA GLY A 309 -5.87 -22.98 38.58
C GLY A 309 -4.73 -22.07 39.08
N PHE A 310 -4.40 -21.01 38.33
CA PHE A 310 -3.41 -20.02 38.75
C PHE A 310 -3.92 -19.09 39.86
N LEU A 311 -5.23 -18.86 39.93
CA LEU A 311 -5.89 -18.10 41.01
C LEU A 311 -6.02 -18.92 42.30
N GLU A 312 -6.31 -20.22 42.21
CA GLU A 312 -6.35 -21.11 43.38
C GLU A 312 -4.96 -21.39 43.97
N LEU A 313 -3.89 -21.40 43.17
CA LEU A 313 -2.51 -21.55 43.67
C LEU A 313 -1.95 -20.30 44.37
N LYS A 314 -2.69 -19.18 44.34
CA LYS A 314 -2.28 -17.89 44.93
C LYS A 314 -3.08 -17.51 46.18
N LEU A 315 -4.03 -18.36 46.59
CA LEU A 315 -4.79 -18.31 47.85
C LEU A 315 -4.29 -19.41 48.78
#